data_AF-A0A7R9SZL5-F1
#
_entry.id   AF-A0A7R9SZL5-F1
#
_cell.length_a   1.000
_cell.length_b   1.000
_cell.length_c   1.000
_cell.angle_alpha   90.00
_cell.angle_beta   90.00
_cell.angle_gamma   90.00
#
_symmetry.space_group_name_H-M   'P 1'
#
loop_
_entity.id
_entity.type
_entity.pdbx_description
1 polymer ?
#
loop_
_entity_poly.entity_id
_entity_poly.type
_entity_poly.pdbx_seq_one_letter_code
_entity_poly.pdbx_strand_id
1 'polypeptide(L)'
;APPPLQGDETYADRYETVLVVDVSETKFTERDLEFFRNAGVKTLRHSLDAGDFAWVACPKGLAPSLGDAYVLDILIERKEVNDLRASIIPSDKSGQRFVRQKYRMKNYSGLKNLVYLIEGNLRNVSAMFRRDRGGGARTFVPTHSGMTTVDMVGRLLSARVQTEIFHGFKVVNTMHLEDTKRLLKNLTLSLHATYGPLSCAGASKKARTFAEYERDFREIKHKEESTVK
;
A
#
# COMPACT_ATOMS: atom_id res chain seq x y z
N ALA A 1 3.66 -16.02 -7.19
CA ALA A 1 3.92 -17.47 -7.11
C ALA A 1 4.48 -17.76 -5.72
N PRO A 2 4.24 -18.95 -5.14
CA PRO A 2 4.88 -19.29 -3.88
C PRO A 2 6.43 -19.29 -4.05
N PRO A 3 7.19 -18.86 -3.03
CA PRO A 3 8.65 -19.01 -3.01
C PRO A 3 9.08 -20.47 -3.22
N PRO A 4 10.32 -20.72 -3.66
CA PRO A 4 10.81 -22.08 -3.91
C PRO A 4 10.84 -22.91 -2.62
N LEU A 5 10.42 -24.17 -2.71
CA LEU A 5 10.42 -25.14 -1.60
C LEU A 5 11.18 -26.40 -2.04
N GLN A 6 11.86 -27.07 -1.11
CA GLN A 6 12.65 -28.27 -1.35
C GLN A 6 12.07 -29.50 -0.65
N GLY A 7 12.08 -30.64 -1.36
CA GLY A 7 11.64 -31.91 -0.79
C GLY A 7 10.19 -31.88 -0.32
N ASP A 8 9.97 -32.27 0.92
CA ASP A 8 8.70 -32.32 1.62
C ASP A 8 8.44 -31.11 2.55
N GLU A 9 9.32 -30.11 2.54
CA GLU A 9 9.15 -28.92 3.38
C GLU A 9 7.94 -28.08 2.91
N THR A 10 7.23 -27.51 3.89
CA THR A 10 6.17 -26.54 3.64
C THR A 10 6.72 -25.12 3.69
N TYR A 11 5.95 -24.15 3.18
CA TYR A 11 6.26 -22.74 3.37
C TYR A 11 6.44 -22.39 4.85
N ALA A 12 5.61 -22.93 5.73
CA ALA A 12 5.70 -22.67 7.16
C ALA A 12 7.00 -23.23 7.76
N ASP A 13 7.61 -24.26 7.19
CA ASP A 13 8.89 -24.80 7.67
C ASP A 13 10.06 -23.92 7.23
N ARG A 14 10.01 -23.42 6.00
CA ARG A 14 11.14 -22.71 5.37
C ARG A 14 11.12 -21.20 5.57
N TYR A 15 9.95 -20.58 5.60
CA TYR A 15 9.76 -19.14 5.49
C TYR A 15 8.92 -18.55 6.62
N GLU A 16 9.17 -17.28 6.89
CA GLU A 16 8.28 -16.40 7.64
C GLU A 16 7.69 -15.34 6.73
N THR A 17 6.46 -14.95 7.02
CA THR A 17 5.79 -13.85 6.33
C THR A 17 6.06 -12.55 7.09
N VAL A 18 6.73 -11.62 6.43
CA VAL A 18 7.23 -10.37 7.05
C VAL A 18 6.57 -9.18 6.39
N LEU A 19 6.06 -8.26 7.21
CA LEU A 19 5.50 -6.98 6.77
C LEU A 19 6.64 -5.99 6.50
N VAL A 20 6.72 -5.48 5.28
CA VAL A 20 7.63 -4.38 4.92
C VAL A 20 6.85 -3.08 4.99
N VAL A 21 7.33 -2.14 5.80
CA VAL A 21 6.76 -0.80 5.97
C VAL A 21 7.71 0.21 5.31
N ASP A 22 7.16 1.06 4.44
CA ASP A 22 7.95 2.10 3.80
C ASP A 22 8.57 3.06 4.84
N VAL A 23 9.80 3.53 4.58
CA VAL A 23 10.49 4.46 5.48
C VAL A 23 9.83 5.85 5.51
N SER A 24 9.13 6.25 4.45
CA SER A 24 8.41 7.52 4.39
C SER A 24 7.06 7.46 5.11
N GLU A 25 6.57 6.28 5.46
CA GLU A 25 5.37 6.09 6.28
C GLU A 25 5.70 6.30 7.77
N THR A 26 5.82 7.59 8.12
CA THR A 26 6.25 8.07 9.44
C THR A 26 5.22 7.91 10.54
N LYS A 27 3.95 7.63 10.21
CA LYS A 27 2.90 7.42 11.23
C LYS A 27 3.04 6.13 12.00
N PHE A 28 3.72 5.16 11.41
CA PHE A 28 4.10 3.96 12.13
C PHE A 28 5.37 4.34 12.89
N THR A 29 5.29 4.43 14.21
CA THR A 29 6.46 4.68 15.07
C THR A 29 7.05 3.36 15.55
N GLU A 30 8.17 3.39 16.27
CA GLU A 30 8.70 2.17 16.90
C GLU A 30 7.72 1.51 17.88
N ARG A 31 6.87 2.30 18.55
CA ARG A 31 5.79 1.79 19.40
C ARG A 31 4.73 1.05 18.58
N ASP A 32 4.45 1.51 17.37
CA ASP A 32 3.52 0.83 16.47
C ASP A 32 4.13 -0.44 15.90
N LEU A 33 5.44 -0.48 15.65
CA LEU A 33 6.15 -1.70 15.29
C LEU A 33 6.13 -2.73 16.44
N GLU A 34 6.20 -2.27 17.69
CA GLU A 34 6.07 -3.12 18.88
C GLU A 34 4.71 -3.82 18.95
N PHE A 35 3.63 -3.16 18.55
CA PHE A 35 2.31 -3.79 18.44
C PHE A 35 2.32 -5.02 17.54
N PHE A 36 3.03 -4.98 16.41
CA PHE A 36 3.18 -6.13 15.52
C PHE A 36 4.03 -7.23 16.16
N ARG A 37 5.17 -6.86 16.75
CA ARG A 37 6.07 -7.82 17.43
C ARG A 37 5.37 -8.58 18.55
N ASN A 38 4.59 -7.88 19.37
CA ASN A 38 3.80 -8.46 20.47
C ASN A 38 2.72 -9.43 19.96
N ALA A 39 2.32 -9.32 18.69
CA ALA A 39 1.40 -10.24 18.04
C ALA A 39 2.11 -11.34 17.22
N GLY A 40 3.43 -11.48 17.35
CA GLY A 40 4.23 -12.45 16.57
C GLY A 40 4.41 -12.08 15.10
N VAL A 41 4.10 -10.84 14.70
CA VAL A 41 4.29 -10.35 13.33
C VAL A 41 5.64 -9.65 13.23
N LYS A 42 6.51 -10.16 12.35
CA LYS A 42 7.79 -9.53 12.05
C LYS A 42 7.62 -8.39 11.05
N THR A 43 8.39 -7.33 11.24
CA THR A 43 8.35 -6.12 10.41
C THR A 43 9.75 -5.72 9.94
N LEU A 44 9.86 -5.18 8.73
CA LEU A 44 11.06 -4.55 8.20
C LEU A 44 10.76 -3.14 7.71
N ARG A 45 11.72 -2.23 7.90
CA ARG A 45 11.71 -0.89 7.30
C ARG A 45 12.55 -0.89 6.04
N HIS A 46 11.98 -0.41 4.95
CA HIS A 46 12.69 -0.31 3.67
C HIS A 46 12.10 0.79 2.80
N SER A 47 12.90 1.39 1.91
CA SER A 47 12.39 2.38 0.96
C SER A 47 11.79 1.68 -0.24
N LEU A 48 10.46 1.70 -0.36
CA LEU A 48 9.73 1.11 -1.47
C LEU A 48 9.68 2.08 -2.66
N ASP A 49 9.88 1.56 -3.87
CA ASP A 49 9.77 2.35 -5.10
C ASP A 49 8.31 2.82 -5.38
N ALA A 50 7.32 2.10 -4.84
CA ALA A 50 5.91 2.48 -4.74
C ALA A 50 5.18 1.65 -3.66
N GLY A 51 4.06 2.17 -3.15
CA GLY A 51 3.32 1.58 -2.03
C GLY A 51 3.92 1.97 -0.68
N ASP A 52 3.10 1.84 0.37
CA ASP A 52 3.48 2.10 1.76
C ASP A 52 3.69 0.79 2.54
N PHE A 53 3.06 -0.31 2.09
CA PHE A 53 3.22 -1.64 2.68
C PHE A 53 3.35 -2.73 1.63
N ALA A 54 4.32 -3.63 1.84
CA ALA A 54 4.52 -4.84 1.07
C ALA A 54 4.72 -6.04 2.00
N TRP A 55 4.71 -7.25 1.44
CA TRP A 55 5.01 -8.47 2.19
C TRP A 55 6.08 -9.25 1.48
N VAL A 56 6.93 -9.89 2.28
CA VAL A 56 7.96 -10.79 1.79
C VAL A 56 7.91 -12.11 2.53
N ALA A 57 8.35 -13.17 1.86
CA ALA A 57 8.72 -14.43 2.49
C ALA A 57 10.21 -14.40 2.79
N CYS A 58 10.57 -14.33 4.06
CA CYS A 58 11.95 -14.37 4.52
C CYS A 58 12.33 -15.80 4.92
N PRO A 59 13.44 -16.35 4.42
CA PRO A 59 13.98 -17.62 4.91
C PRO A 59 14.16 -17.61 6.44
N LYS A 60 13.75 -18.68 7.11
CA LYS A 60 14.02 -18.89 8.54
C LYS A 60 15.51 -19.19 8.78
N GLY A 61 15.97 -18.90 10.00
CA GLY A 61 17.32 -19.24 10.49
C GLY A 61 18.22 -18.03 10.77
N LEU A 62 17.86 -16.83 10.31
CA LEU A 62 18.54 -15.57 10.61
C LEU A 62 17.51 -14.48 10.95
N ALA A 63 17.99 -13.32 11.40
CA ALA A 63 17.15 -12.14 11.49
C ALA A 63 16.54 -11.83 10.10
N PRO A 64 15.24 -11.46 10.02
CA PRO A 64 14.61 -11.15 8.74
C PRO A 64 15.43 -10.12 7.97
N SER A 65 15.72 -10.42 6.71
CA SER A 65 16.42 -9.51 5.80
C SER A 65 15.80 -9.60 4.42
N LEU A 66 15.94 -8.54 3.63
CA LEU A 66 15.42 -8.49 2.26
C LEU A 66 16.34 -9.17 1.24
N GLY A 67 17.60 -9.46 1.59
CA GLY A 67 18.61 -10.00 0.67
C GLY A 67 18.20 -11.33 0.05
N ASP A 68 17.68 -12.23 0.88
CA ASP A 68 17.24 -13.58 0.47
C ASP A 68 15.71 -13.72 0.45
N ALA A 69 14.99 -12.61 0.55
CA ALA A 69 13.53 -12.62 0.64
C ALA A 69 12.86 -12.66 -0.73
N TYR A 70 11.67 -13.25 -0.78
CA TYR A 70 10.82 -13.28 -1.98
C TYR A 70 9.63 -12.35 -1.79
N VAL A 71 9.36 -11.49 -2.77
CA VAL A 71 8.21 -10.58 -2.71
C VAL A 71 6.89 -11.36 -2.84
N LEU A 72 5.93 -11.10 -1.96
CA LEU A 72 4.58 -11.65 -2.06
C LEU A 72 3.71 -10.75 -2.92
N ASP A 73 2.63 -11.32 -3.47
CA ASP A 73 1.84 -10.72 -4.54
C ASP A 73 0.85 -9.65 -4.06
N ILE A 74 1.25 -8.79 -3.12
CA ILE A 74 0.40 -7.76 -2.50
C ILE A 74 1.18 -6.47 -2.23
N LEU A 75 0.57 -5.34 -2.57
CA LEU A 75 1.12 -4.01 -2.34
C LEU A 75 0.00 -3.06 -1.93
N ILE A 76 0.16 -2.36 -0.81
CA ILE A 76 -0.83 -1.40 -0.30
C ILE A 76 -0.27 0.01 -0.37
N GLU A 77 -1.05 0.92 -0.93
CA GLU A 77 -0.87 2.37 -0.77
C GLU A 77 -1.91 2.87 0.23
N ARG A 78 -1.44 3.49 1.32
CA ARG A 78 -2.28 4.15 2.31
C ARG A 78 -2.46 5.62 1.93
N LYS A 79 -3.70 6.09 2.03
CA LYS A 79 -4.02 7.50 1.99
C LYS A 79 -4.95 7.88 3.09
N GLU A 80 -4.61 8.97 3.73
CA GLU A 80 -5.55 9.61 4.61
C GLU A 80 -6.58 10.35 3.81
N VAL A 81 -7.80 10.34 4.34
CA VAL A 81 -8.91 11.11 3.81
C VAL A 81 -8.56 12.59 3.69
N ASN A 82 -7.74 13.13 4.60
CA ASN A 82 -7.26 14.51 4.55
C ASN A 82 -6.33 14.78 3.35
N ASP A 83 -5.48 13.82 2.98
CA ASP A 83 -4.59 13.93 1.81
C ASP A 83 -5.34 13.69 0.50
N LEU A 84 -6.40 12.88 0.56
CA LEU A 84 -7.26 12.59 -0.57
C LEU A 84 -8.06 13.84 -1.02
N ARG A 85 -8.36 14.78 -0.09
CA ARG A 85 -8.90 16.12 -0.42
C ARG A 85 -8.00 16.86 -1.41
N ALA A 86 -6.69 16.92 -1.14
CA ALA A 86 -5.74 17.59 -2.03
C ALA A 86 -5.64 16.87 -3.39
N SER A 87 -5.72 15.55 -3.36
CA SER A 87 -5.60 14.67 -4.53
C SER A 87 -6.78 14.75 -5.52
N ILE A 88 -7.98 15.06 -5.04
CA ILE A 88 -9.21 15.17 -5.86
C ILE A 88 -9.31 16.54 -6.53
N ILE A 89 -8.64 17.58 -6.02
CA ILE A 89 -8.70 18.92 -6.57
C ILE A 89 -7.72 19.01 -7.75
N PRO A 90 -8.19 19.09 -9.02
CA PRO A 90 -7.34 18.83 -10.20
C PRO A 90 -6.25 19.88 -10.43
N SER A 91 -6.35 21.04 -9.78
CA SER A 91 -5.42 22.17 -9.94
C SER A 91 -4.15 22.07 -9.10
N ASP A 92 -4.00 21.04 -8.25
CA ASP A 92 -2.88 20.92 -7.33
C ASP A 92 -1.85 19.85 -7.80
N LYS A 93 -0.56 20.13 -7.58
CA LYS A 93 0.57 19.21 -7.82
C LYS A 93 0.37 17.87 -7.09
N SER A 94 -0.37 17.88 -5.97
CA SER A 94 -0.75 16.68 -5.21
C SER A 94 -1.66 15.72 -6.00
N GLY A 95 -2.57 16.22 -6.83
CA GLY A 95 -3.41 15.40 -7.71
C GLY A 95 -2.59 14.64 -8.77
N GLN A 96 -1.56 15.29 -9.32
CA GLN A 96 -0.64 14.64 -10.26
C GLN A 96 0.22 13.57 -9.56
N ARG A 97 0.63 13.79 -8.30
CA ARG A 97 1.33 12.79 -7.49
C ARG A 97 0.48 11.53 -7.30
N PHE A 98 -0.80 11.69 -6.96
CA PHE A 98 -1.73 10.58 -6.74
C PHE A 98 -1.91 9.70 -7.99
N VAL A 99 -2.06 10.31 -9.16
CA VAL A 99 -2.15 9.57 -10.43
C VAL A 99 -0.85 8.82 -10.71
N ARG A 100 0.30 9.47 -10.53
CA ARG A 100 1.62 8.85 -10.73
C ARG A 100 1.87 7.67 -9.78
N GLN A 101 1.44 7.75 -8.52
CA GLN A 101 1.58 6.65 -7.56
C GLN A 101 0.81 5.42 -8.00
N LYS A 102 -0.47 5.57 -8.34
CA LYS A 102 -1.29 4.45 -8.85
C LYS A 102 -0.75 3.88 -10.15
N TYR A 103 -0.28 4.75 -11.05
CA TYR A 103 0.34 4.35 -12.30
C TYR A 103 1.58 3.49 -12.08
N ARG A 104 2.48 3.91 -11.18
CA ARG A 104 3.69 3.17 -10.80
C ARG A 104 3.36 1.79 -10.24
N MET A 105 2.43 1.71 -9.29
CA MET A 105 2.01 0.43 -8.72
C MET A 105 1.46 -0.50 -9.81
N LYS A 106 0.61 0.02 -10.71
CA LYS A 106 -0.05 -0.78 -11.75
C LYS A 106 0.91 -1.27 -12.83
N ASN A 107 1.81 -0.41 -13.28
CA ASN A 107 2.61 -0.67 -14.48
C ASN A 107 4.01 -1.21 -14.17
N TYR A 108 4.58 -0.91 -12.99
CA TYR A 108 5.99 -1.23 -12.71
C TYR A 108 6.16 -2.36 -11.70
N SER A 109 5.22 -2.54 -10.78
CA SER A 109 5.37 -3.55 -9.72
C SER A 109 5.28 -4.99 -10.24
N GLY A 110 4.44 -5.24 -11.25
CA GLY A 110 4.08 -6.59 -11.69
C GLY A 110 3.34 -7.41 -10.62
N LEU A 111 2.90 -6.79 -9.52
CA LEU A 111 2.11 -7.40 -8.46
C LEU A 111 0.61 -7.29 -8.79
N LYS A 112 -0.17 -8.31 -8.44
CA LYS A 112 -1.59 -8.40 -8.81
C LYS A 112 -2.52 -7.85 -7.74
N ASN A 113 -2.22 -8.06 -6.45
CA ASN A 113 -3.09 -7.57 -5.38
C ASN A 113 -2.67 -6.16 -4.97
N LEU A 114 -3.03 -5.19 -5.79
CA LEU A 114 -2.83 -3.77 -5.50
C LEU A 114 -4.01 -3.26 -4.66
N VAL A 115 -3.73 -2.74 -3.48
CA VAL A 115 -4.74 -2.26 -2.54
C VAL A 115 -4.56 -0.77 -2.29
N TYR A 116 -5.68 -0.05 -2.29
CA TYR A 116 -5.76 1.32 -1.82
C TYR A 116 -6.43 1.33 -0.44
N LEU A 117 -5.67 1.66 0.59
CA LEU A 117 -6.17 1.77 1.96
C LEU A 117 -6.50 3.23 2.26
N ILE A 118 -7.78 3.54 2.40
CA ILE A 118 -8.27 4.87 2.74
C ILE A 118 -8.52 4.94 4.24
N GLU A 119 -7.68 5.67 4.95
CA GLU A 119 -7.77 5.84 6.40
C GLU A 119 -8.47 7.16 6.75
N GLY A 120 -9.51 7.07 7.58
CA GLY A 120 -10.24 8.21 8.11
C GLY A 120 -11.73 8.17 7.81
N ASN A 121 -12.48 9.01 8.51
CA ASN A 121 -13.93 9.08 8.37
C ASN A 121 -14.33 9.88 7.12
N LEU A 122 -14.77 9.16 6.09
CA LEU A 122 -15.29 9.75 4.84
C LEU A 122 -16.48 10.70 5.05
N ARG A 123 -17.28 10.51 6.11
CA ARG A 123 -18.42 11.39 6.44
C ARG A 123 -17.96 12.71 7.05
N ASN A 124 -16.82 12.73 7.73
CA ASN A 124 -16.25 13.94 8.34
C ASN A 124 -15.60 14.89 7.32
N VAL A 125 -15.36 14.41 6.10
CA VAL A 125 -14.92 15.22 4.97
C VAL A 125 -15.82 16.44 4.82
N SER A 126 -17.14 16.25 4.79
CA SER A 126 -18.13 17.33 4.69
C SER A 126 -18.07 18.34 5.85
N ALA A 127 -17.65 17.93 7.05
CA ALA A 127 -17.55 18.81 8.22
C ALA A 127 -16.24 19.61 8.24
N MET A 128 -15.13 19.02 7.78
CA MET A 128 -13.83 19.68 7.68
C MET A 128 -13.83 20.90 6.74
N PHE A 129 -14.64 20.87 5.67
CA PHE A 129 -14.80 22.03 4.78
C PHE A 129 -15.72 23.13 5.32
N ARG A 130 -16.51 22.89 6.37
CA ARG A 130 -17.32 23.95 7.00
C ARG A 130 -16.47 24.87 7.89
N ARG A 131 -15.39 24.34 8.49
CA ARG A 131 -14.46 25.11 9.34
C ARG A 131 -13.63 26.13 8.55
N ASP A 132 -13.43 25.92 7.25
CA ASP A 132 -12.68 26.83 6.37
C ASP A 132 -13.39 28.18 6.12
N ARG A 133 -14.66 28.33 6.54
CA ARG A 133 -15.39 29.62 6.50
C ARG A 133 -15.18 30.48 7.76
N GLY A 134 -14.44 30.01 8.76
CA GLY A 134 -14.31 30.67 10.06
C GLY A 134 -12.86 30.76 10.54
N GLY A 135 -12.06 31.62 9.91
CA GLY A 135 -10.90 32.31 10.50
C GLY A 135 -9.68 31.47 10.92
N GLY A 136 -8.57 31.63 10.18
CA GLY A 136 -7.21 31.39 10.68
C GLY A 136 -6.35 30.43 9.86
N ALA A 137 -5.39 31.01 9.11
CA ALA A 137 -4.24 30.41 8.42
C ALA A 137 -4.52 29.46 7.22
N ARG A 138 -4.22 30.01 6.02
CA ARG A 138 -4.21 29.41 4.67
C ARG A 138 -5.57 29.01 4.09
N THR A 139 -6.37 30.04 3.84
CA THR A 139 -7.59 30.03 3.03
C THR A 139 -7.36 29.36 1.67
N PHE A 140 -7.95 28.17 1.49
CA PHE A 140 -8.19 27.61 0.18
C PHE A 140 -9.35 28.36 -0.48
N VAL A 141 -9.09 29.06 -1.58
CA VAL A 141 -10.15 29.63 -2.44
C VAL A 141 -10.58 28.53 -3.41
N PRO A 142 -11.85 28.07 -3.37
CA PRO A 142 -12.36 27.13 -4.37
C PRO A 142 -12.24 27.77 -5.76
N THR A 143 -11.55 27.11 -6.68
CA THR A 143 -11.41 27.56 -8.08
C THR A 143 -12.72 27.52 -8.87
N HIS A 144 -13.76 26.90 -8.32
CA HIS A 144 -15.13 26.98 -8.81
C HIS A 144 -16.07 27.47 -7.70
N SER A 145 -16.56 28.69 -7.86
CA SER A 145 -17.67 29.25 -7.10
C SER A 145 -18.88 28.32 -7.19
N GLY A 146 -19.25 27.69 -6.07
CA GLY A 146 -20.49 26.90 -5.94
C GLY A 146 -20.36 25.44 -5.49
N MET A 147 -19.16 24.89 -5.30
CA MET A 147 -19.01 23.48 -4.91
C MET A 147 -19.47 23.21 -3.47
N THR A 148 -20.44 22.31 -3.30
CA THR A 148 -21.05 21.97 -2.00
C THR A 148 -20.34 20.80 -1.31
N THR A 149 -20.64 20.58 -0.03
CA THR A 149 -20.10 19.44 0.74
C THR A 149 -20.61 18.08 0.26
N VAL A 150 -21.79 18.04 -0.37
CA VAL A 150 -22.38 16.86 -1.00
C VAL A 150 -21.61 16.51 -2.27
N ASP A 151 -21.23 17.52 -3.05
CA ASP A 151 -20.43 17.32 -4.28
C ASP A 151 -19.05 16.73 -3.96
N MET A 152 -18.43 17.13 -2.85
CA MET A 152 -17.12 16.60 -2.44
C MET A 152 -17.18 15.14 -1.99
N VAL A 153 -18.20 14.75 -1.24
CA VAL A 153 -18.44 13.33 -0.90
C VAL A 153 -18.70 12.54 -2.18
N GLY A 154 -19.50 13.10 -3.11
CA GLY A 154 -19.71 12.53 -4.43
C GLY A 154 -18.39 12.29 -5.18
N ARG A 155 -17.48 13.27 -5.22
CA ARG A 155 -16.17 13.13 -5.87
C ARG A 155 -15.27 12.09 -5.22
N LEU A 156 -15.31 11.97 -3.90
CA LEU A 156 -14.55 10.97 -3.16
C LEU A 156 -15.06 9.56 -3.42
N LEU A 157 -16.38 9.39 -3.44
CA LEU A 157 -17.02 8.14 -3.84
C LEU A 157 -16.71 7.81 -5.30
N SER A 158 -16.76 8.79 -6.21
CA SER A 158 -16.36 8.62 -7.61
C SER A 158 -14.88 8.25 -7.75
N ALA A 159 -13.99 8.86 -6.97
CA ALA A 159 -12.56 8.53 -6.98
C ALA A 159 -12.28 7.11 -6.44
N ARG A 160 -13.06 6.68 -5.44
CA ARG A 160 -13.05 5.29 -4.96
C ARG A 160 -13.49 4.34 -6.07
N VAL A 161 -14.67 4.56 -6.66
CA VAL A 161 -15.19 3.75 -7.77
C VAL A 161 -14.19 3.71 -8.92
N GLN A 162 -13.56 4.84 -9.24
CA GLN A 162 -12.57 4.89 -10.31
C GLN A 162 -11.31 4.09 -9.99
N THR A 163 -10.87 4.15 -8.74
CA THR A 163 -9.70 3.37 -8.30
C THR A 163 -10.02 1.87 -8.25
N GLU A 164 -11.23 1.52 -7.83
CA GLU A 164 -11.69 0.14 -7.71
C GLU A 164 -11.96 -0.51 -9.08
N ILE A 165 -12.88 0.09 -9.85
CA ILE A 165 -13.39 -0.47 -11.10
C ILE A 165 -12.44 -0.18 -12.27
N PHE A 166 -12.10 1.10 -12.51
CA PHE A 166 -11.37 1.48 -13.73
C PHE A 166 -9.87 1.21 -13.62
N HIS A 167 -9.28 1.36 -12.43
CA HIS A 167 -7.85 1.12 -12.25
C HIS A 167 -7.53 -0.31 -11.83
N GLY A 168 -8.49 -1.06 -11.28
CA GLY A 168 -8.33 -2.45 -10.87
C GLY A 168 -7.66 -2.64 -9.51
N PHE A 169 -7.75 -1.64 -8.62
CA PHE A 169 -7.27 -1.75 -7.25
C PHE A 169 -8.37 -2.31 -6.35
N LYS A 170 -7.99 -3.03 -5.30
CA LYS A 170 -8.92 -3.30 -4.19
C LYS A 170 -8.96 -2.07 -3.30
N VAL A 171 -10.13 -1.57 -2.91
CA VAL A 171 -10.23 -0.42 -1.99
C VAL A 171 -10.68 -0.90 -0.61
N VAL A 172 -9.89 -0.60 0.40
CA VAL A 172 -10.19 -0.91 1.80
C VAL A 172 -10.28 0.40 2.58
N ASN A 173 -11.20 0.47 3.54
CA ASN A 173 -11.41 1.64 4.38
C ASN A 173 -11.16 1.29 5.85
N THR A 174 -10.41 2.15 6.54
CA THR A 174 -10.18 2.09 7.99
C THR A 174 -10.55 3.44 8.61
N MET A 175 -10.97 3.48 9.87
CA MET A 175 -11.38 4.75 10.50
C MET A 175 -10.21 5.43 11.21
N HIS A 176 -9.36 4.64 11.85
CA HIS A 176 -8.22 5.11 12.63
C HIS A 176 -6.95 4.31 12.32
N LEU A 177 -5.79 4.87 12.70
CA LEU A 177 -4.50 4.20 12.59
C LEU A 177 -4.49 2.83 13.30
N GLU A 178 -5.17 2.70 14.44
CA GLU A 178 -5.32 1.42 15.15
C GLU A 178 -6.04 0.34 14.32
N ASP A 179 -7.05 0.74 13.54
CA ASP A 179 -7.76 -0.17 12.64
C ASP A 179 -6.85 -0.60 11.49
N THR A 180 -6.07 0.34 10.95
CA THR A 180 -5.03 0.06 9.94
C THR A 180 -4.00 -0.92 10.48
N LYS A 181 -3.49 -0.72 11.70
CA LYS A 181 -2.54 -1.65 12.34
C LYS A 181 -3.16 -3.03 12.52
N ARG A 182 -4.41 -3.10 13.01
CA ARG A 182 -5.13 -4.36 13.18
C ARG A 182 -5.33 -5.08 11.84
N LEU A 183 -5.67 -4.35 10.78
CA LEU A 183 -5.80 -4.89 9.43
C LEU A 183 -4.46 -5.46 8.93
N LEU A 184 -3.39 -4.68 8.98
CA LEU A 184 -2.05 -5.12 8.52
C LEU A 184 -1.58 -6.36 9.29
N LYS A 185 -1.82 -6.40 10.60
CA LYS A 185 -1.51 -7.55 11.45
C LYS A 185 -2.30 -8.78 11.00
N ASN A 186 -3.62 -8.67 10.92
CA ASN A 186 -4.50 -9.78 10.54
C ASN A 186 -4.20 -10.27 9.12
N LEU A 187 -3.92 -9.35 8.20
CA LEU A 187 -3.52 -9.67 6.84
C LEU A 187 -2.20 -10.45 6.81
N THR A 188 -1.20 -10.03 7.59
CA THR A 188 0.07 -10.75 7.69
C THR A 188 -0.12 -12.18 8.20
N LEU A 189 -0.90 -12.34 9.28
CA LEU A 189 -1.22 -13.66 9.84
C LEU A 189 -2.01 -14.53 8.84
N SER A 190 -2.96 -13.92 8.13
CA SER A 190 -3.78 -14.63 7.12
C SER A 190 -2.94 -15.05 5.91
N LEU A 191 -2.01 -14.21 5.46
CA LEU A 191 -1.06 -14.56 4.42
C LEU A 191 -0.22 -15.74 4.89
N HIS A 192 0.36 -15.67 6.09
CA HIS A 192 1.14 -16.78 6.62
C HIS A 192 0.35 -18.09 6.69
N ALA A 193 -0.90 -18.05 7.17
CA ALA A 193 -1.77 -19.23 7.22
C ALA A 193 -2.15 -19.74 5.82
N THR A 194 -2.28 -18.86 4.83
CA THR A 194 -2.61 -19.23 3.45
C THR A 194 -1.42 -19.87 2.73
N TYR A 195 -0.22 -19.31 2.90
CA TYR A 195 0.99 -19.85 2.30
C TYR A 195 1.52 -21.06 3.05
N GLY A 196 1.32 -21.13 4.38
CA GLY A 196 1.90 -22.12 5.29
C GLY A 196 1.82 -23.56 4.80
N PRO A 197 0.65 -24.09 4.42
CA PRO A 197 0.49 -25.48 3.96
C PRO A 197 1.02 -25.76 2.56
N LEU A 198 1.46 -24.74 1.80
CA LEU A 198 1.94 -24.95 0.43
C LEU A 198 3.26 -25.74 0.47
N SER A 199 3.32 -26.79 -0.35
CA SER A 199 4.52 -27.58 -0.63
C SER A 199 4.96 -27.38 -2.08
N CYS A 200 6.02 -28.07 -2.51
CA CYS A 200 6.61 -27.96 -3.86
C CYS A 200 5.65 -28.20 -5.05
N ALA A 201 4.44 -28.71 -4.81
CA ALA A 201 3.44 -28.96 -5.84
C ALA A 201 2.75 -27.68 -6.34
N GLY A 202 3.07 -27.26 -7.57
CA GLY A 202 2.18 -26.41 -8.39
C GLY A 202 2.65 -24.99 -8.73
N ALA A 203 3.95 -24.66 -8.58
CA ALA A 203 4.45 -23.34 -8.98
C ALA A 203 4.66 -23.23 -10.51
N SER A 204 3.64 -22.77 -11.25
CA SER A 204 3.74 -22.52 -12.70
C SER A 204 4.60 -21.29 -13.07
N LYS A 205 4.86 -20.37 -12.13
CA LYS A 205 5.69 -19.17 -12.33
C LYS A 205 6.78 -19.08 -11.27
N LYS A 206 7.98 -18.64 -11.64
CA LYS A 206 9.09 -18.37 -10.70
C LYS A 206 8.70 -17.25 -9.73
N ALA A 207 8.91 -17.45 -8.43
CA ALA A 207 8.81 -16.36 -7.46
C ALA A 207 9.97 -15.39 -7.63
N ARG A 208 9.67 -14.08 -7.56
CA ARG A 208 10.69 -13.03 -7.65
C ARG A 208 11.32 -12.82 -6.28
N THR A 209 12.65 -12.73 -6.24
CA THR A 209 13.31 -12.19 -5.05
C THR A 209 12.93 -10.72 -4.90
N PHE A 210 13.07 -10.17 -3.69
CA PHE A 210 12.80 -8.76 -3.46
C PHE A 210 13.77 -7.87 -4.29
N ALA A 211 15.03 -8.29 -4.43
CA ALA A 211 16.01 -7.60 -5.27
C ALA A 211 15.65 -7.63 -6.77
N GLU A 212 15.18 -8.78 -7.29
CA GLU A 212 14.66 -8.88 -8.66
C GLU A 212 13.47 -7.93 -8.85
N TYR A 213 12.53 -7.92 -7.91
CA TYR A 213 11.37 -7.03 -7.93
C TYR A 213 11.76 -5.55 -8.04
N GLU A 214 12.68 -5.08 -7.19
CA GLU A 214 13.12 -3.68 -7.22
C GLU A 214 13.86 -3.33 -8.50
N ARG A 215 14.76 -4.22 -8.96
CA ARG A 215 15.49 -4.02 -10.21
C ARG A 215 14.52 -3.87 -11.38
N ASP A 216 13.62 -4.85 -11.54
CA ASP A 216 12.66 -4.86 -12.64
C ASP A 216 11.76 -3.60 -12.60
N PHE A 217 11.35 -3.17 -11.40
CA PHE A 217 10.58 -1.94 -11.21
C PHE A 217 11.32 -0.71 -11.75
N ARG A 218 12.58 -0.53 -11.33
CA ARG A 218 13.40 0.62 -11.71
C ARG A 218 13.75 0.61 -13.20
N GLU A 219 13.97 -0.56 -13.78
CA GLU A 219 14.21 -0.72 -15.22
C GLU A 219 13.00 -0.28 -16.06
N ILE A 220 11.79 -0.72 -15.70
CA ILE A 220 10.56 -0.32 -16.39
C ILE A 220 10.35 1.19 -16.28
N LYS A 221 10.51 1.73 -15.06
CA LYS A 221 10.40 3.17 -14.81
C LYS A 221 11.39 3.97 -15.66
N HIS A 222 12.67 3.58 -15.68
CA HIS A 222 13.70 4.26 -16.45
C HIS A 222 13.43 4.19 -17.97
N LYS A 223 13.00 3.02 -18.47
CA LYS A 223 12.66 2.83 -19.89
C LYS A 223 11.54 3.75 -20.34
N GLU A 224 10.49 3.89 -19.53
CA GLU A 224 9.40 4.82 -19.83
C GLU A 224 9.83 6.28 -19.75
N GLU A 225 10.55 6.67 -18.68
CA GLU A 225 11.07 8.04 -18.54
C GLU A 225 12.04 8.43 -19.67
N SER A 226 12.72 7.45 -20.28
CA SER A 226 13.58 7.65 -21.46
C SER A 226 12.81 7.73 -22.78
N THR A 227 11.61 7.13 -22.86
CA THR A 227 10.78 7.12 -24.08
C THR A 227 9.95 8.41 -24.21
N VAL A 228 9.73 9.11 -23.09
CA VAL A 228 8.93 10.35 -23.02
C VAL A 228 9.79 11.61 -23.24
N LYS A 229 11.11 11.47 -23.34
CA LYS A 229 12.06 12.54 -23.70
C LYS A 229 12.29 12.57 -25.20
#